data_AF-A0A920BIV5-F1
#
_entry.id   AF-A0A920BIV5-F1
#
_cell.length_a   1.000
_cell.length_b   1.000
_cell.length_c   1.000
_cell.angle_alpha   90.00
_cell.angle_beta   90.00
_cell.angle_gamma   90.00
#
_symmetry.space_group_name_H-M   'P 1'
#
loop_
_entity.id
_entity.type
_entity.pdbx_description
1 polymer ?
#
loop_
_entity_poly.entity_id
_entity_poly.type
_entity_poly.pdbx_seq_one_letter_code
_entity_poly.pdbx_strand_id
1 'polypeptide(L)' 'MERSPDSCVDAHTHYGTGIFEGIRAYETEKRPAIFRLKEHMDRLINSAKILSIPMPYTSEELQVARKPL' A
#
# COMPACT_ATOMS: atom_id res chain seq x y z
N MET A 1 20.17 10.42 -8.45
CA MET A 1 20.59 9.19 -7.77
C MET A 1 19.35 8.33 -7.59
N GLU A 2 18.93 7.64 -8.65
CA GLU A 2 17.83 6.68 -8.56
C GLU A 2 18.38 5.40 -7.96
N ARG A 3 17.79 4.93 -6.86
CA ARG A 3 18.18 3.65 -6.26
C ARG A 3 17.67 2.54 -7.18
N SER A 4 18.56 1.66 -7.61
CA SER A 4 18.19 0.45 -8.36
C SER A 4 17.26 -0.42 -7.50
N PRO A 5 16.11 -0.89 -8.03
CA PRO A 5 15.12 -1.65 -7.27
C PRO A 5 15.64 -2.99 -6.71
N ASP A 6 16.76 -3.49 -7.26
CA ASP A 6 17.33 -4.80 -6.91
C ASP A 6 18.53 -4.68 -5.95
N SER A 7 18.79 -3.49 -5.40
CA SER A 7 19.89 -3.30 -4.47
C SER A 7 19.56 -4.00 -3.15
N CYS A 8 20.44 -4.90 -2.69
CA CYS A 8 20.27 -5.54 -1.39
C CYS A 8 20.23 -4.52 -0.24
N VAL A 9 20.82 -3.32 -0.39
CA VAL A 9 20.91 -2.26 0.62
C VAL A 9 19.64 -1.41 0.79
N ASP A 10 18.47 -1.97 0.53
CA ASP A 10 17.21 -1.25 0.74
C ASP A 10 16.93 -1.02 2.24
N ALA A 11 16.22 0.07 2.54
CA ALA A 11 15.96 0.49 3.92
C ALA A 11 14.99 -0.45 4.67
N HIS A 12 14.14 -1.18 3.95
CA HIS A 12 13.22 -2.15 4.53
C HIS A 12 13.98 -3.39 5.01
N THR A 13 14.89 -3.94 4.19
CA THR A 13 15.69 -5.12 4.54
C THR A 13 16.70 -4.84 5.64
N HIS A 14 17.36 -3.68 5.61
CA HIS A 14 18.47 -3.39 6.53
C HIS A 14 18.02 -2.75 7.85
N TYR A 15 16.95 -1.97 7.82
CA TYR A 15 16.51 -1.17 8.98
C TYR A 15 15.04 -1.40 9.34
N GLY A 16 14.33 -2.29 8.64
CA GLY A 16 12.91 -2.52 8.85
C GLY A 16 12.02 -1.34 8.44
N THR A 17 12.58 -0.33 7.78
CA THR A 17 11.88 0.91 7.46
C THR A 17 10.99 0.72 6.24
N GLY A 18 9.72 0.47 6.48
CA GLY A 18 8.70 0.36 5.45
C GLY A 18 7.29 0.38 6.04
N ILE A 19 6.30 0.52 5.17
CA ILE A 19 4.89 0.43 5.52
C ILE A 19 4.22 -0.61 4.63
N PHE A 20 3.23 -1.30 5.16
CA PHE A 20 2.40 -2.23 4.41
C PHE A 20 1.00 -2.28 5.00
N GLU A 21 0.05 -2.79 4.23
CA GLU A 21 -1.32 -2.99 4.66
C GLU A 21 -1.76 -4.43 4.46
N GLY A 22 -2.59 -4.92 5.38
CA GLY A 22 -3.23 -6.22 5.28
C GLY A 22 -4.70 -6.05 4.95
N ILE A 23 -5.10 -6.41 3.72
CA ILE A 23 -6.50 -6.35 3.25
C ILE A 23 -7.02 -7.75 2.94
N ARG A 24 -8.31 -7.97 3.17
CA ARG A 24 -8.99 -9.23 2.82
C ARG A 24 -10.08 -8.99 1.81
N ALA A 25 -10.09 -9.80 0.75
CA ALA A 25 -11.17 -9.87 -0.21
C ALA A 25 -12.09 -11.04 0.15
N TYR A 26 -13.38 -10.80 0.05
CA TYR A 26 -14.42 -11.80 0.27
C TYR A 26 -15.23 -11.97 -1.00
N GLU A 27 -15.62 -13.20 -1.29
CA GLU A 27 -16.59 -13.48 -2.33
C GLU A 27 -17.95 -12.91 -1.92
N THR A 28 -18.61 -12.22 -2.86
CA THR A 28 -19.98 -11.74 -2.68
C THR A 28 -20.77 -12.13 -3.91
N GLU A 29 -22.09 -12.15 -3.81
CA GLU A 29 -23.00 -12.57 -4.89
C GLU A 29 -22.76 -11.88 -6.24
N LYS A 30 -22.19 -10.66 -6.24
CA LYS A 30 -21.92 -9.89 -7.47
C LYS A 30 -20.46 -9.97 -7.91
N ARG A 31 -19.53 -9.77 -6.98
CA ARG A 31 -18.07 -9.73 -7.25
C ARG A 31 -17.26 -9.79 -5.95
N PRO A 32 -15.99 -10.21 -6.00
CA PRO A 32 -15.10 -10.10 -4.85
C PRO A 32 -15.04 -8.65 -4.33
N ALA A 33 -15.32 -8.48 -3.04
CA ALA A 33 -15.34 -7.19 -2.37
C ALA A 33 -14.28 -7.17 -1.26
N ILE A 34 -13.61 -6.02 -1.11
CA ILE A 34 -12.64 -5.81 -0.03
C ILE A 34 -13.34 -5.10 1.10
N PHE A 35 -13.25 -5.67 2.30
CA PHE A 35 -13.81 -5.07 3.49
C PHE A 35 -13.03 -3.80 3.87
N ARG A 36 -13.73 -2.68 4.03
CA ARG A 36 -13.18 -1.39 4.52
C ARG A 36 -11.97 -0.87 3.73
N LEU A 37 -12.00 -1.05 2.41
CA LEU A 37 -10.89 -0.69 1.53
C LEU A 37 -10.38 0.75 1.73
N LYS A 38 -11.30 1.70 1.82
CA LYS A 38 -10.96 3.13 1.97
C LYS A 38 -10.15 3.36 3.24
N GLU A 39 -10.59 2.79 4.36
CA GLU A 39 -9.92 2.95 5.65
C GLU A 39 -8.54 2.30 5.67
N HIS A 40 -8.34 1.21 4.94
CA HIS A 40 -7.02 0.61 4.76
C HIS A 40 -6.08 1.53 3.96
N MET A 41 -6.56 2.13 2.87
CA MET A 41 -5.74 3.05 2.06
C MET A 41 -5.40 4.34 2.81
N ASP A 42 -6.36 4.88 3.57
CA ASP A 42 -6.14 6.04 4.42
C ASP A 42 -5.11 5.74 5.52
N ARG A 43 -5.15 4.54 6.12
CA ARG A 43 -4.17 4.12 7.13
C ARG A 43 -2.77 3.93 6.53
N LEU A 44 -2.66 3.40 5.31
CA LEU A 44 -1.38 3.30 4.61
C LEU A 44 -0.74 4.69 4.42
N ILE A 45 -1.52 5.64 3.90
CA ILE A 45 -1.05 7.01 3.67
C ILE A 45 -0.67 7.70 4.98
N ASN A 46 -1.47 7.51 6.03
CA ASN A 46 -1.16 8.07 7.35
C ASN A 46 0.12 7.46 7.95
N SER A 47 0.35 6.17 7.74
CA SER A 47 1.60 5.51 8.16
C SER A 47 2.81 6.05 7.38
N ALA A 48 2.64 6.33 6.08
CA ALA A 48 3.67 6.98 5.26
C ALA A 48 4.03 8.37 5.82
N LYS A 49 3.02 9.16 6.19
CA LYS A 49 3.21 10.49 6.80
C LYS A 49 4.00 10.42 8.11
N ILE A 50 3.69 9.45 8.99
CA ILE A 50 4.40 9.26 10.27
C ILE A 50 5.88 8.97 10.05
N LEU A 51 6.20 8.09 9.08
CA LEU A 51 7.59 7.74 8.76
C LEU A 51 8.25 8.72 7.79
N SER A 52 7.59 9.83 7.44
CA SER A 52 8.07 10.80 6.44
C SER A 52 8.46 10.17 5.10
N ILE A 53 7.78 9.08 4.73
CA ILE A 53 7.97 8.41 3.43
C ILE A 53 7.14 9.18 2.40
N PRO A 54 7.76 9.71 1.32
CA PRO A 54 7.02 10.42 0.28
C PRO A 54 6.08 9.45 -0.43
N MET A 55 4.78 9.77 -0.42
CA MET A 55 3.74 8.97 -1.07
C MET A 55 3.35 9.64 -2.41
N PRO A 56 3.65 9.03 -3.56
CA PRO A 56 3.36 9.63 -4.87
C PRO A 56 1.91 9.45 -5.31
N TYR A 57 1.09 8.68 -4.58
CA TYR A 57 -0.29 8.34 -4.93
C TYR A 57 -1.29 8.80 -3.86
N THR A 58 -2.49 9.13 -4.30
CA THR A 58 -3.64 9.46 -3.44
C THR A 58 -4.38 8.20 -2.98
N SER A 59 -5.23 8.33 -1.95
CA SER A 59 -6.06 7.22 -1.45
C SER A 59 -6.97 6.68 -2.55
N GLU A 60 -7.49 7.58 -3.38
CA GLU A 60 -8.37 7.30 -4.49
C GLU A 60 -7.63 6.53 -5.60
N GLU A 61 -6.42 6.95 -5.97
CA GLU A 61 -5.61 6.25 -6.98
C GLU A 61 -5.24 4.83 -6.53
N LEU A 62 -4.92 4.66 -5.24
CA LEU A 62 -4.62 3.34 -4.66
C LEU A 62 -5.85 2.42 -4.63
N GLN A 63 -7.05 2.96 -4.47
CA GLN A 63 -8.29 2.19 -4.56
C GLN A 63 -8.58 1.68 -5.98
N VAL A 64 -8.23 2.48 -7.00
CA VAL A 64 -8.46 2.17 -8.43
C VAL A 64 -7.41 1.22 -9.01
N ALA A 65 -6.17 1.25 -8.49
CA ALA A 65 -5.08 0.39 -8.94
C ALA A 65 -5.34 -1.12 -8.77
N ARG A 66 -6.39 -1.51 -8.03
CA ARG A 66 -6.83 -2.90 -7.92
C ARG A 66 -7.44 -3.37 -9.25
N LYS A 67 -6.65 -4.11 -10.05
CA LYS A 67 -7.19 -4.88 -11.18
C LYS A 67 -8.23 -5.90 -10.67
N PRO A 68 -9.39 -6.06 -11.33
CA PRO A 68 -10.16 -7.29 -11.18
C PRO A 68 -9.29 -8.44 -11.69
N LEU A 69 -9.14 -9.48 -10.87
CA LEU A 69 -8.49 -10.73 -11.26
C LEU A 69 -9.36 -11.49 -12.27
#